data_AF-A0A0D8Y0A4-F1
#
_entry.id   AF-A0A0D8Y0A4-F1
#
_cell.length_a   1.000
_cell.length_b   1.000
_cell.length_c   1.000
_cell.angle_alpha   90.00
_cell.angle_beta   90.00
_cell.angle_gamma   90.00
#
_symmetry.space_group_name_H-M   'P 1'
#
loop_
_entity.id
_entity.type
_entity.pdbx_description
1 polymer ?
#
loop_
_entity_poly.entity_id
_entity_poly.type
_entity_poly.pdbx_seq_one_letter_code
_entity_poly.pdbx_strand_id
1 'polypeptide(L)'
;MTITTTVLPSLALLFYAVYQYQNDSYWWIYVPVTGAAGITCILPMPSFAIWRILSSVSIVGGTILMSFLFWTFHCLEGTVGYDLKEAGNLLPVALAVALSTGTRLNLGTSNNVLRYLQSLILVVCFILSTLIATYSTKYYFIWTSP
;
A
#
# COMPACT_ATOMS: atom_id res chain seq x y z
N MET A 1 -18.45 -9.84 8.93
CA MET A 1 -19.00 -9.53 7.59
C MET A 1 -18.11 -8.49 6.88
N THR A 2 -16.79 -8.70 6.88
CA THR A 2 -15.77 -7.70 6.48
C THR A 2 -14.71 -8.27 5.52
N ILE A 3 -14.73 -9.58 5.26
CA ILE A 3 -13.80 -10.24 4.33
C ILE A 3 -14.16 -9.90 2.87
N THR A 4 -15.42 -9.63 2.57
CA THR A 4 -15.87 -9.39 1.18
C THR A 4 -15.45 -8.04 0.62
N THR A 5 -15.31 -7.00 1.46
CA THR A 5 -14.99 -5.63 0.98
C THR A 5 -13.51 -5.42 0.69
N THR A 6 -12.61 -6.20 1.32
CA THR A 6 -11.15 -6.10 1.08
C THR A 6 -10.67 -7.05 -0.02
N VAL A 7 -11.41 -8.12 -0.34
CA VAL A 7 -10.97 -9.12 -1.33
C VAL A 7 -10.88 -8.54 -2.75
N LEU A 8 -11.89 -7.79 -3.20
CA LEU A 8 -11.89 -7.17 -4.53
C LEU A 8 -10.68 -6.23 -4.76
N PRO A 9 -10.42 -5.23 -3.89
CA PRO A 9 -9.27 -4.37 -4.08
C PRO A 9 -7.93 -5.11 -3.87
N SER A 10 -7.89 -6.17 -3.06
CA SER A 10 -6.69 -6.98 -2.89
C SER A 10 -6.37 -7.84 -4.12
N LEU A 11 -7.39 -8.38 -4.80
CA LEU A 11 -7.23 -9.06 -6.08
C LEU A 11 -6.76 -8.08 -7.16
N ALA A 12 -7.34 -6.87 -7.20
CA ALA A 12 -6.90 -5.83 -8.12
C ALA A 12 -5.41 -5.49 -7.93
N LEU A 13 -4.95 -5.36 -6.67
CA LEU A 13 -3.53 -5.16 -6.37
C LEU A 13 -2.66 -6.33 -6.80
N LEU A 14 -3.16 -7.57 -6.68
CA LEU A 14 -2.42 -8.76 -7.07
C LEU A 14 -2.29 -8.87 -8.60
N PHE A 15 -3.37 -8.59 -9.34
CA PHE A 15 -3.33 -8.46 -10.79
C PHE A 15 -2.40 -7.34 -11.23
N TYR A 16 -2.45 -6.19 -10.55
CA TYR A 16 -1.54 -5.08 -10.81
C TYR A 16 -0.07 -5.47 -10.57
N ALA A 17 0.23 -6.20 -9.50
CA ALA A 17 1.57 -6.69 -9.22
C ALA A 17 2.07 -7.65 -10.31
N VAL A 18 1.21 -8.55 -10.82
CA VAL A 18 1.54 -9.43 -11.96
C VAL A 18 1.77 -8.62 -13.24
N TYR A 19 0.92 -7.63 -13.50
CA TYR A 19 1.08 -6.74 -14.65
C TYR A 19 2.41 -5.98 -14.58
N GLN A 20 2.77 -5.43 -13.42
CA GLN A 20 4.03 -4.72 -13.22
C GLN A 20 5.24 -5.65 -13.38
N TYR A 21 5.17 -6.87 -12.84
CA TYR A 21 6.23 -7.88 -13.00
C TYR A 21 6.55 -8.17 -14.47
N GLN A 22 5.54 -8.13 -15.34
CA GLN A 22 5.70 -8.42 -16.77
C GLN A 22 6.12 -7.21 -17.60
N ASN A 23 5.71 -5.99 -17.21
CA ASN A 23 5.78 -4.82 -18.09
C ASN A 23 6.72 -3.71 -17.59
N ASP A 24 7.22 -3.78 -16.36
CA ASP A 24 8.06 -2.74 -15.75
C ASP A 24 9.44 -3.29 -15.37
N SER A 25 10.51 -2.59 -15.75
CA SER A 25 11.88 -2.95 -15.37
C SER A 25 12.15 -2.71 -13.87
N TYR A 26 11.38 -1.84 -13.25
CA TYR A 26 11.48 -1.48 -11.83
C TYR A 26 10.48 -2.22 -10.95
N TRP A 27 9.90 -3.32 -11.45
CA TRP A 27 8.92 -4.15 -10.74
C TRP A 27 9.37 -4.51 -9.31
N TRP A 28 10.66 -4.73 -9.10
CA TRP A 28 11.26 -5.13 -7.83
C TRP A 28 11.05 -4.09 -6.71
N ILE A 29 10.74 -2.84 -7.05
CA ILE A 29 10.45 -1.76 -6.08
C ILE A 29 9.02 -1.90 -5.53
N TYR A 30 8.02 -2.09 -6.40
CA TYR A 30 6.61 -1.99 -6.00
C TYR A 30 5.89 -3.34 -5.83
N VAL A 31 6.30 -4.37 -6.58
CA VAL A 31 5.70 -5.73 -6.51
C VAL A 31 5.81 -6.34 -5.11
N PRO A 32 6.92 -6.23 -4.37
CA PRO A 32 6.99 -6.79 -3.01
C PRO A 32 5.94 -6.20 -2.07
N VAL A 33 5.65 -4.90 -2.18
CA VAL A 33 4.65 -4.23 -1.33
C VAL A 33 3.23 -4.57 -1.78
N THR A 34 2.94 -4.38 -3.07
CA THR A 34 1.59 -4.60 -3.63
C THR A 34 1.18 -6.08 -3.63
N GLY A 35 2.09 -6.97 -3.97
CA GLY A 35 1.89 -8.42 -3.95
C GLY A 35 1.73 -8.97 -2.53
N ALA A 36 2.61 -8.58 -1.59
CA ALA A 36 2.49 -9.02 -0.19
C ALA A 36 1.20 -8.49 0.45
N ALA A 37 0.82 -7.23 0.18
CA ALA A 37 -0.46 -6.68 0.62
C ALA A 37 -1.63 -7.48 0.04
N GLY A 38 -1.64 -7.74 -1.27
CA GLY A 38 -2.67 -8.55 -1.92
C GLY A 38 -2.84 -9.93 -1.28
N ILE A 39 -1.74 -10.67 -1.12
CA ILE A 39 -1.75 -12.00 -0.50
C ILE A 39 -2.24 -11.95 0.94
N THR A 40 -1.71 -11.03 1.75
CA THR A 40 -2.04 -10.95 3.19
C THR A 40 -3.48 -10.51 3.43
N CYS A 41 -4.06 -9.71 2.54
CA CYS A 41 -5.44 -9.25 2.63
C CYS A 41 -6.46 -10.27 2.08
N ILE A 42 -6.10 -11.10 1.10
CA ILE A 42 -6.97 -12.21 0.60
C ILE A 42 -7.04 -13.34 1.63
N LEU A 43 -5.91 -13.66 2.28
CA LEU A 43 -5.81 -14.75 3.23
C LEU A 43 -5.42 -14.23 4.63
N PRO A 44 -6.36 -13.58 5.36
CA PRO A 44 -6.09 -13.07 6.70
C PRO A 44 -5.90 -14.21 7.70
N MET A 45 -4.64 -14.50 8.05
CA MET A 45 -4.28 -15.62 8.92
C MET A 45 -3.45 -15.15 10.13
N PRO A 46 -4.08 -14.42 11.09
CA PRO A 46 -3.36 -13.78 12.20
C PRO A 46 -2.65 -14.74 13.16
N SER A 47 -3.06 -16.01 13.19
CA SER A 47 -2.42 -17.06 14.00
C SER A 47 -1.05 -17.50 13.43
N PHE A 48 -0.80 -17.30 12.14
CA PHE A 48 0.44 -17.75 11.50
C PHE A 48 1.53 -16.69 11.63
N ALA A 49 2.68 -17.08 12.21
CA ALA A 49 3.81 -16.18 12.41
C ALA A 49 4.30 -15.56 11.09
N ILE A 50 4.34 -16.34 10.01
CA ILE A 50 4.76 -15.91 8.67
C ILE A 50 3.84 -14.80 8.14
N TRP A 51 2.52 -14.99 8.24
CA TRP A 51 1.56 -13.98 7.80
C TRP A 51 1.75 -12.67 8.58
N ARG A 52 1.99 -12.75 9.90
CA ARG A 52 2.27 -11.56 10.71
C ARG A 52 3.54 -10.86 10.23
N ILE A 53 4.63 -11.59 10.03
CA ILE A 53 5.89 -11.00 9.56
C ILE A 53 5.68 -10.33 8.20
N LEU A 54 5.10 -11.04 7.25
CA LEU A 54 4.85 -10.54 5.90
C LEU A 54 3.96 -9.28 5.91
N SER A 55 2.88 -9.29 6.69
CA SER A 55 2.00 -8.14 6.86
C SER A 55 2.70 -6.96 7.55
N SER A 56 3.57 -7.21 8.53
CA SER A 56 4.33 -6.15 9.19
C SER A 56 5.36 -5.53 8.23
N VAL A 57 6.04 -6.35 7.44
CA VAL A 57 7.00 -5.90 6.43
C VAL A 57 6.29 -5.11 5.32
N SER A 58 5.14 -5.58 4.83
CA SER A 58 4.39 -4.87 3.79
C SER A 58 3.88 -3.51 4.29
N ILE A 59 3.44 -3.42 5.55
CA ILE A 59 2.97 -2.16 6.14
C ILE A 59 4.13 -1.20 6.36
N VAL A 60 5.19 -1.61 7.06
CA VAL A 60 6.29 -0.70 7.41
C VAL A 60 7.09 -0.35 6.16
N GLY A 61 7.51 -1.35 5.39
CA GLY A 61 8.24 -1.15 4.14
C GLY A 61 7.42 -0.38 3.12
N GLY A 62 6.13 -0.70 2.99
CA GLY A 62 5.21 0.03 2.12
C GLY A 62 4.99 1.47 2.57
N THR A 63 4.89 1.75 3.87
CA THR A 63 4.77 3.12 4.39
C THR A 63 6.02 3.94 4.09
N ILE A 64 7.21 3.36 4.31
CA ILE A 64 8.48 4.03 4.01
C ILE A 64 8.60 4.32 2.50
N LEU A 65 8.33 3.31 1.66
CA LEU A 65 8.36 3.46 0.21
C LEU A 65 7.34 4.52 -0.26
N MET A 66 6.11 4.45 0.23
CA MET A 66 5.05 5.41 -0.06
C MET A 66 5.45 6.84 0.31
N SER A 67 5.97 7.06 1.51
CA SER A 67 6.43 8.38 1.96
C SER A 67 7.61 8.89 1.14
N PHE A 68 8.55 8.01 0.77
CA PHE A 68 9.67 8.36 -0.08
C PHE A 68 9.24 8.78 -1.49
N LEU A 69 8.33 8.01 -2.11
CA LEU A 69 7.77 8.32 -3.43
C LEU A 69 6.95 9.63 -3.38
N PHE A 70 6.09 9.79 -2.38
CA PHE A 70 5.32 11.01 -2.17
C PHE A 70 6.24 12.24 -2.07
N TRP A 71 7.27 12.17 -1.22
CA TRP A 71 8.24 13.24 -1.06
C TRP A 71 8.95 13.56 -2.39
N THR A 72 9.46 12.52 -3.07
CA THR A 72 10.19 12.67 -4.33
C THR A 72 9.33 13.33 -5.41
N PHE A 73 8.12 12.83 -5.64
CA PHE A 73 7.24 13.40 -6.66
C PHE A 73 6.74 14.79 -6.29
N HIS A 74 6.50 15.06 -5.01
CA HIS A 74 6.13 16.40 -4.56
C HIS A 74 7.26 17.41 -4.77
N CYS A 75 8.52 17.04 -4.55
CA CYS A 75 9.67 17.91 -4.81
C CYS A 75 9.94 18.12 -6.31
N LEU A 76 9.64 17.13 -7.15
CA LEU A 76 9.82 17.22 -8.60
C LEU A 76 8.67 17.96 -9.29
N GLU A 77 7.52 18.09 -8.63
CA GLU A 77 6.35 18.80 -9.12
C GLU A 77 6.70 20.27 -9.43
N GLY A 78 6.72 20.62 -10.73
CA GLY A 78 7.08 21.96 -11.21
C GLY A 78 8.47 22.08 -11.83
N THR A 79 9.25 20.99 -11.86
CA THR A 79 10.54 20.96 -12.56
C THR A 79 10.32 20.63 -14.04
N VAL A 80 10.72 21.54 -14.93
CA VAL A 80 10.59 21.36 -16.39
C VAL A 80 11.53 20.25 -16.86
N GLY A 81 11.00 19.24 -17.56
CA GLY A 81 11.78 18.16 -18.18
C GLY A 81 11.75 16.80 -17.48
N TYR A 82 11.09 16.69 -16.32
CA TYR A 82 10.87 15.38 -15.67
C TYR A 82 9.52 14.77 -16.07
N ASP A 83 9.56 13.54 -16.58
CA ASP A 83 8.37 12.75 -16.90
C ASP A 83 7.84 12.08 -15.62
N LEU A 84 6.69 12.54 -15.12
CA LEU A 84 6.06 12.05 -13.89
C LEU A 84 5.27 10.74 -14.08
N LYS A 85 5.51 9.99 -15.17
CA LYS A 85 4.83 8.69 -15.41
C LYS A 85 4.96 7.71 -14.25
N GLU A 86 6.10 7.68 -13.56
CA GLU A 86 6.30 6.80 -12.40
C GLU A 86 5.44 7.20 -11.19
N ALA A 87 4.93 8.43 -11.13
CA ALA A 87 4.03 8.87 -10.06
C ALA A 87 2.69 8.13 -10.07
N GLY A 88 2.31 7.50 -11.19
CA GLY A 88 1.14 6.61 -11.27
C GLY A 88 1.24 5.39 -10.35
N ASN A 89 2.45 4.96 -10.01
CA ASN A 89 2.70 3.82 -9.11
C ASN A 89 2.50 4.19 -7.63
N LEU A 90 2.39 5.47 -7.28
CA LEU A 90 2.16 5.91 -5.90
C LEU A 90 0.78 5.47 -5.37
N LEU A 91 -0.25 5.53 -6.22
CA LEU A 91 -1.62 5.16 -5.86
C LEU A 91 -1.75 3.68 -5.43
N PRO A 92 -1.32 2.68 -6.23
CA PRO A 92 -1.41 1.28 -5.85
C PRO A 92 -0.58 0.95 -4.60
N VAL A 93 0.57 1.61 -4.40
CA VAL A 93 1.36 1.45 -3.16
C VAL A 93 0.60 2.00 -1.95
N ALA A 94 0.01 3.19 -2.06
CA ALA A 94 -0.78 3.78 -0.98
C ALA A 94 -2.00 2.92 -0.63
N LEU A 95 -2.70 2.39 -1.64
CA LEU A 95 -3.82 1.45 -1.44
C LEU A 95 -3.36 0.14 -0.78
N ALA A 96 -2.21 -0.41 -1.18
CA ALA A 96 -1.65 -1.61 -0.57
C ALA A 96 -1.39 -1.43 0.93
N VAL A 97 -0.84 -0.27 1.33
CA VAL A 97 -0.60 0.08 2.74
C VAL A 97 -1.93 0.27 3.48
N ALA A 98 -2.88 1.00 2.89
CA ALA A 98 -4.20 1.25 3.49
C ALA A 98 -4.98 -0.05 3.75
N LEU A 99 -4.98 -0.98 2.78
CA LEU A 99 -5.66 -2.27 2.91
C LEU A 99 -4.97 -3.18 3.92
N SER A 100 -3.63 -3.24 3.91
CA SER A 100 -2.87 -4.06 4.85
C SER A 100 -3.06 -3.59 6.30
N THR A 101 -2.98 -2.27 6.52
CA THR A 101 -3.20 -1.66 7.85
C THR A 101 -4.64 -1.83 8.30
N GLY A 102 -5.63 -1.58 7.43
CA GLY A 102 -7.05 -1.80 7.72
C GLY A 102 -7.36 -3.26 8.09
N THR A 103 -6.80 -4.22 7.36
CA THR A 103 -6.95 -5.65 7.64
C THR A 103 -6.35 -6.01 9.00
N ARG A 104 -5.16 -5.50 9.32
CA ARG A 104 -4.50 -5.69 10.62
C ARG A 104 -5.29 -5.12 11.79
N LEU A 105 -5.85 -3.93 11.63
CA LEU A 105 -6.69 -3.28 12.65
C LEU A 105 -7.98 -4.08 12.91
N ASN A 106 -8.60 -4.62 11.86
CA ASN A 106 -9.83 -5.39 11.98
C ASN A 106 -9.66 -6.77 12.65
N LEU A 107 -8.48 -7.38 12.54
CA LEU A 107 -8.17 -8.67 13.19
C LEU A 107 -7.73 -8.50 14.67
N GLY A 108 -8.12 -7.36 15.24
CA GLY A 108 -7.61 -6.63 16.39
C GLY A 108 -7.93 -7.09 17.83
N THR A 109 -8.21 -8.35 18.19
CA THR A 109 -9.05 -8.64 19.39
C THR A 109 -8.40 -8.77 20.79
N SER A 110 -7.16 -8.31 21.08
CA SER A 110 -6.49 -8.55 22.39
C SER A 110 -6.32 -7.28 23.24
N ASN A 111 -6.60 -7.37 24.54
CA ASN A 111 -6.57 -6.26 25.49
C ASN A 111 -5.19 -6.02 26.14
N ASN A 112 -4.11 -5.98 25.35
CA ASN A 112 -2.75 -5.76 25.88
C ASN A 112 -2.29 -4.32 25.67
N VAL A 113 -1.59 -3.73 26.65
CA VAL A 113 -1.07 -2.35 26.57
C VAL A 113 -0.18 -2.13 25.34
N LEU A 114 0.69 -3.07 25.03
CA LEU A 114 1.55 -3.03 23.84
C LEU A 114 0.74 -3.02 22.52
N ARG A 115 -0.48 -3.57 22.53
CA ARG A 115 -1.34 -3.55 21.35
C ARG A 115 -1.92 -2.16 21.10
N TYR A 116 -2.11 -1.32 22.13
CA TYR A 116 -2.52 0.08 21.91
C TYR A 116 -1.45 0.87 21.16
N LEU A 117 -0.17 0.70 21.53
CA LEU A 117 0.94 1.33 20.80
C LEU A 117 0.99 0.84 19.34
N GLN A 118 0.85 -0.47 19.13
CA GLN A 118 0.80 -1.03 17.78
C GLN A 118 -0.39 -0.50 16.96
N SER A 119 -1.58 -0.47 17.56
CA SER A 119 -2.80 0.05 16.91
C SER A 119 -2.66 1.54 16.59
N LEU A 120 -2.03 2.33 17.46
CA LEU A 120 -1.73 3.74 17.19
C LEU A 120 -0.84 3.89 15.95
N ILE A 121 0.24 3.12 15.86
CA ILE A 121 1.12 3.11 14.68
C ILE A 121 0.33 2.73 13.43
N LEU A 122 -0.50 1.69 13.50
CA LEU A 122 -1.32 1.24 12.37
C LEU A 122 -2.34 2.30 11.93
N VAL A 123 -2.96 3.02 12.87
CA VAL A 123 -3.88 4.12 12.58
C VAL A 123 -3.15 5.27 11.91
N VAL A 124 -1.96 5.64 12.38
CA VAL A 124 -1.13 6.69 11.75
C VAL A 124 -0.77 6.29 10.32
N CYS A 125 -0.29 5.06 10.11
CA CYS A 125 -0.01 4.54 8.77
C CYS A 125 -1.25 4.55 7.88
N PHE A 126 -2.42 4.17 8.41
CA PHE A 126 -3.68 4.19 7.68
C PHE A 126 -4.06 5.62 7.24
N ILE A 127 -4.04 6.58 8.16
CA ILE A 127 -4.33 8.00 7.86
C ILE A 127 -3.34 8.56 6.82
N LEU A 128 -2.05 8.31 6.99
CA LEU A 128 -1.04 8.75 6.02
C LEU A 128 -1.30 8.14 4.64
N SER A 129 -1.62 6.85 4.58
CA SER A 129 -1.88 6.15 3.32
C SER A 129 -3.14 6.65 2.61
N THR A 130 -4.19 6.99 3.35
CA THR A 130 -5.41 7.56 2.76
C THR A 130 -5.16 8.97 2.24
N LEU A 131 -4.45 9.82 3.00
CA LEU A 131 -4.06 11.16 2.54
C LEU A 131 -3.20 11.10 1.26
N ILE A 132 -2.17 10.25 1.25
CA ILE A 132 -1.30 10.11 0.08
C ILE A 132 -2.06 9.49 -1.10
N ALA A 133 -2.97 8.54 -0.88
CA ALA A 133 -3.82 8.00 -1.94
C ALA A 133 -4.71 9.09 -2.55
N THR A 134 -5.33 9.96 -1.73
CA THR A 134 -6.14 11.08 -2.23
C THR A 134 -5.30 12.08 -3.02
N TYR A 135 -4.11 12.43 -2.53
CA TYR A 135 -3.17 13.29 -3.25
C TYR A 135 -2.71 12.66 -4.57
N SER A 136 -2.45 11.35 -4.59
CA SER A 136 -1.96 10.62 -5.75
C SER A 136 -2.98 10.54 -6.90
N THR A 137 -4.27 10.75 -6.65
CA THR A 137 -5.29 10.70 -7.71
C THR A 137 -5.01 11.70 -8.83
N LYS A 138 -4.40 12.85 -8.53
CA LYS A 138 -4.01 13.85 -9.53
C LYS A 138 -3.04 13.30 -10.58
N TYR A 139 -2.08 12.46 -10.15
CA TYR A 139 -1.10 11.85 -11.06
C TYR A 139 -1.72 10.74 -11.90
N TYR A 140 -2.71 10.05 -11.34
CA TYR A 140 -3.41 8.98 -12.05
C TYR A 140 -4.23 9.53 -13.23
N PHE A 141 -4.94 10.65 -13.05
CA PHE A 141 -5.69 11.29 -14.12
C PHE A 141 -4.79 11.80 -15.26
N ILE A 142 -3.61 12.34 -14.93
CA ILE A 142 -2.61 12.80 -15.90
C ILE A 142 -2.05 11.63 -16.73
N TRP A 143 -1.93 10.45 -16.13
CA TRP A 143 -1.43 9.25 -16.82
C TRP A 143 -2.46 8.63 -17.79
N THR A 144 -3.77 8.79 -17.51
CA THR A 144 -4.86 8.24 -18.34
C THR A 144 -5.37 9.17 -19.44
N SER A 145 -4.93 10.43 -19.47
CA SER A 145 -5.23 11.34 -20.57
C SER A 145 -4.35 11.02 -21.80
N PRO A 146 -4.95 10.75 -22.98
CA PRO A 146 -4.22 10.40 -24.20
C PRO A 146 -3.37 11.54 -24.74
#